data_AF-K2F370-F1
#
_entry.id   AF-K2F370-F1
#
_cell.length_a   1.000
_cell.length_b   1.000
_cell.length_c   1.000
_cell.angle_alpha   90.00
_cell.angle_beta   90.00
_cell.angle_gamma   90.00
#
_symmetry.space_group_name_H-M   'P 1'
#
loop_
_entity.id
_entity.type
_entity.pdbx_description
1 polymer ?
#
loop_
_entity_poly.entity_id
_entity_poly.type
_entity_poly.pdbx_seq_one_letter_code
_entity_poly.pdbx_strand_id
1 'polypeptide(L)'
;GEGPFSLFSASIRQIMKKNIKKQLKRQTKKAPKKGKKFLVVAKKKIEKKVKKSPVSKVKAKKIAIKTAKKVSKTKALLKNNRKAVLRKKVKKFTKNKKAETNSILTFGEIGVGYRKTLLLVIGIILVSSMIILQNMAKVEEIVQAQPKVAGIENTRNVVREKEINDMVAGYPIERMTKYIAKQDPKVAAFLIAIAKKESAWGERKPVLDGEDCFNYWGFRLKSDRMGSGGHTCFDSPEEAVTIVGSRINHLVNEEKIDTPKEMVIWKCGYRCDGPEASGSEKWIRDVDYYYKQLIN
;
A
#
# COMPACT_ATOMS: atom_id res chain seq x y z
N GLY A 1 -22.64 -40.00 11.28
CA GLY A 1 -21.18 -39.83 11.39
C GLY A 1 -20.66 -39.33 10.06
N GLU A 2 -20.33 -38.05 9.98
CA GLU A 2 -19.63 -37.46 8.83
C GLU A 2 -18.32 -36.86 9.35
N GLY A 3 -17.20 -37.31 8.78
CA GLY A 3 -15.86 -36.99 9.26
C GLY A 3 -15.44 -35.54 8.99
N PRO A 4 -14.41 -35.04 9.72
CA PRO A 4 -14.01 -33.63 9.77
C PRO A 4 -13.46 -33.05 8.44
N PHE A 5 -13.34 -33.86 7.39
CA PHE A 5 -12.87 -33.43 6.07
C PHE A 5 -13.95 -32.74 5.21
N SER A 6 -15.25 -32.93 5.50
CA SER A 6 -16.33 -32.34 4.68
C SER A 6 -16.48 -30.83 4.90
N LEU A 7 -16.30 -30.36 6.13
CA LEU A 7 -16.45 -28.97 6.56
C LEU A 7 -15.35 -28.05 6.02
N PHE A 8 -14.12 -28.56 5.87
CA PHE A 8 -13.00 -27.78 5.34
C PHE A 8 -13.18 -27.45 3.85
N SER A 9 -13.81 -28.36 3.09
CA SER A 9 -14.04 -28.18 1.65
C SER A 9 -15.10 -27.12 1.34
N ALA A 10 -16.07 -26.92 2.23
CA ALA A 10 -17.16 -25.95 2.06
C ALA A 10 -16.66 -24.50 2.27
N SER A 11 -15.78 -24.30 3.26
CA SER A 11 -15.20 -22.99 3.59
C SER A 11 -14.31 -22.45 2.46
N ILE A 12 -13.45 -23.31 1.90
CA ILE A 12 -12.57 -22.95 0.78
C ILE A 12 -13.38 -22.60 -0.48
N ARG A 13 -14.48 -23.33 -0.77
CA ARG A 13 -15.37 -23.00 -1.90
C ARG A 13 -16.05 -21.63 -1.72
N GLN A 14 -16.37 -21.25 -0.49
CA GLN A 14 -17.02 -19.96 -0.20
C GLN A 14 -16.04 -18.78 -0.37
N ILE A 15 -14.79 -18.95 0.08
CA ILE A 15 -13.71 -17.96 -0.08
C ILE A 15 -13.38 -17.76 -1.57
N MET A 16 -13.28 -18.86 -2.33
CA MET A 16 -13.04 -18.82 -3.78
C MET A 16 -14.18 -18.11 -4.54
N LYS A 17 -15.45 -18.37 -4.19
CA LYS A 17 -16.60 -17.67 -4.81
C LYS A 17 -16.60 -16.17 -4.50
N LYS A 18 -16.23 -15.74 -3.28
CA LYS A 18 -16.13 -14.31 -2.92
C LYS A 18 -15.02 -13.61 -3.70
N ASN A 19 -13.86 -14.23 -3.86
CA ASN A 19 -12.74 -13.64 -4.62
C ASN A 19 -13.03 -13.54 -6.12
N ILE A 20 -13.68 -14.54 -6.72
CA ILE A 20 -14.10 -14.51 -8.13
C ILE A 20 -15.12 -13.38 -8.38
N LYS A 21 -16.09 -13.17 -7.47
CA LYS A 21 -17.07 -12.07 -7.56
C LYS A 21 -16.40 -10.68 -7.45
N LYS A 22 -15.38 -10.54 -6.60
CA LYS A 22 -14.58 -9.31 -6.42
C LYS A 22 -13.74 -9.00 -7.67
N GLN A 23 -13.16 -10.02 -8.30
CA GLN A 23 -12.42 -9.92 -9.57
C GLN A 23 -13.33 -9.53 -10.75
N LEU A 24 -14.53 -10.11 -10.86
CA LEU A 24 -15.52 -9.74 -11.89
C LEU A 24 -16.05 -8.29 -11.74
N LYS A 25 -16.20 -7.78 -10.51
CA LYS A 25 -16.51 -6.37 -10.25
C LYS A 25 -15.37 -5.42 -10.65
N ARG A 26 -14.10 -5.83 -10.49
CA ARG A 26 -12.93 -5.03 -10.92
C ARG A 26 -12.80 -4.96 -12.45
N GLN A 27 -13.13 -6.03 -13.18
CA GLN A 27 -13.06 -6.03 -14.65
C GLN A 27 -14.21 -5.30 -15.35
N THR A 28 -15.37 -5.12 -14.69
CA THR A 28 -16.49 -4.34 -15.25
C THR A 28 -16.31 -2.83 -15.11
N LYS A 29 -15.42 -2.35 -14.22
CA LYS A 29 -15.08 -0.91 -14.08
C LYS A 29 -14.02 -0.41 -15.07
N LYS A 30 -13.23 -1.30 -15.70
CA LYS A 30 -12.31 -0.96 -16.80
C LYS A 30 -12.99 -1.15 -18.16
N ALA A 31 -13.83 -0.21 -18.57
CA ALA A 31 -14.28 -0.05 -19.96
C ALA A 31 -13.60 1.19 -20.58
N PRO A 32 -13.21 1.17 -21.86
CA PRO A 32 -12.34 2.19 -22.45
C PRO A 32 -12.99 3.58 -22.47
N LYS A 33 -12.28 4.57 -21.93
CA LYS A 33 -12.66 6.00 -21.82
C LYS A 33 -12.82 6.73 -23.17
N LYS A 34 -12.74 6.05 -24.33
CA LYS A 34 -12.87 6.68 -25.66
C LYS A 34 -14.32 6.96 -26.10
N GLY A 35 -15.33 6.38 -25.44
CA GLY A 35 -16.75 6.64 -25.76
C GLY A 35 -17.41 7.80 -24.99
N LYS A 36 -16.78 8.31 -23.92
CA LYS A 36 -17.39 9.35 -23.07
C LYS A 36 -17.24 10.77 -23.64
N LYS A 37 -16.20 11.07 -24.44
CA LYS A 37 -16.02 12.41 -25.04
C LYS A 37 -17.05 12.73 -26.14
N PHE A 38 -17.52 11.74 -26.91
CA PHE A 38 -18.56 11.96 -27.93
C PHE A 38 -19.95 12.25 -27.34
N LEU A 39 -20.26 11.69 -26.16
CA LEU A 39 -21.55 11.89 -25.48
C LEU A 39 -21.68 13.29 -24.84
N VAL A 40 -20.55 13.90 -24.43
CA VAL A 40 -20.55 15.25 -23.85
C VAL A 40 -20.71 16.33 -24.93
N VAL A 41 -20.09 16.14 -26.09
CA VAL A 41 -20.24 17.08 -27.23
C VAL A 41 -21.65 17.01 -27.83
N ALA A 42 -22.27 15.83 -27.87
CA ALA A 42 -23.66 15.68 -28.32
C ALA A 42 -24.68 16.32 -27.36
N LYS A 43 -24.48 16.20 -26.03
CA LYS A 43 -25.36 16.84 -25.03
C LYS A 43 -25.30 18.37 -25.08
N LYS A 44 -24.11 18.96 -25.24
CA LYS A 44 -23.93 20.43 -25.31
C LYS A 44 -24.54 21.05 -26.58
N LYS A 45 -24.64 20.27 -27.67
CA LYS A 45 -25.31 20.69 -28.94
C LYS A 45 -26.84 20.59 -28.87
N ILE A 46 -27.38 19.75 -27.99
CA ILE A 46 -28.83 19.62 -27.75
C ILE A 46 -29.33 20.71 -26.79
N GLU A 47 -28.57 21.03 -25.73
CA GLU A 47 -28.94 22.12 -24.79
C GLU A 47 -28.97 23.50 -25.47
N LYS A 48 -28.11 23.75 -26.47
CA LYS A 48 -28.18 25.01 -27.26
C LYS A 48 -29.36 25.09 -28.23
N LYS A 49 -30.04 23.99 -28.57
CA LYS A 49 -31.21 23.98 -29.47
C LYS A 49 -32.56 24.03 -28.77
N VAL A 50 -32.61 23.90 -27.44
CA VAL A 50 -33.88 23.84 -26.68
C VAL A 50 -34.37 25.22 -26.20
N LYS A 51 -33.60 26.30 -26.43
CA LYS A 51 -34.02 27.69 -26.13
C LYS A 51 -34.85 28.39 -27.22
N LYS A 52 -35.48 27.67 -28.16
CA LYS A 52 -36.40 28.28 -29.14
C LYS A 52 -37.70 27.47 -29.32
N SER A 53 -38.79 28.12 -28.93
CA SER A 53 -40.22 27.89 -29.25
C SER A 53 -40.91 26.59 -28.78
N PRO A 54 -42.19 26.63 -28.36
CA PRO A 54 -42.87 25.50 -27.72
C PRO A 54 -43.30 24.35 -28.66
N VAL A 55 -43.14 24.48 -29.98
CA VAL A 55 -43.77 23.58 -30.97
C VAL A 55 -42.95 22.30 -31.29
N SER A 56 -41.77 22.07 -30.69
CA SER A 56 -40.87 20.96 -31.08
C SER A 56 -40.78 19.75 -30.13
N LYS A 57 -41.49 19.75 -28.98
CA LYS A 57 -41.32 18.73 -27.92
C LYS A 57 -41.76 17.30 -28.30
N VAL A 58 -42.67 17.11 -29.25
CA VAL A 58 -43.17 15.77 -29.64
C VAL A 58 -42.20 15.04 -30.58
N LYS A 59 -41.56 15.75 -31.53
CA LYS A 59 -40.56 15.16 -32.45
C LYS A 59 -39.25 14.79 -31.73
N ALA A 60 -38.86 15.54 -30.70
CA ALA A 60 -37.67 15.24 -29.90
C ALA A 60 -37.79 13.92 -29.08
N LYS A 61 -38.98 13.60 -28.57
CA LYS A 61 -39.22 12.40 -27.74
C LYS A 61 -39.12 11.10 -28.55
N LYS A 62 -39.59 11.09 -29.81
CA LYS A 62 -39.47 9.93 -30.72
C LYS A 62 -38.02 9.65 -31.14
N ILE A 63 -37.18 10.69 -31.29
CA ILE A 63 -35.77 10.55 -31.67
C ILE A 63 -34.93 9.99 -30.49
N ALA A 64 -35.24 10.40 -29.26
CA ALA A 64 -34.58 9.90 -28.05
C ALA A 64 -34.84 8.39 -27.80
N ILE A 65 -36.05 7.91 -28.08
CA ILE A 65 -36.41 6.48 -27.89
C ILE A 65 -35.68 5.59 -28.92
N LYS A 66 -35.55 6.04 -30.18
CA LYS A 66 -34.82 5.29 -31.21
C LYS A 66 -33.32 5.19 -30.93
N THR A 67 -32.71 6.24 -30.37
CA THR A 67 -31.28 6.23 -30.02
C THR A 67 -30.99 5.36 -28.79
N ALA A 68 -31.89 5.30 -27.80
CA ALA A 68 -31.74 4.42 -26.64
C ALA A 68 -31.73 2.92 -27.01
N LYS A 69 -32.60 2.48 -27.93
CA LYS A 69 -32.64 1.08 -28.41
C LYS A 69 -31.37 0.67 -29.19
N LYS A 70 -30.70 1.60 -29.89
CA LYS A 70 -29.47 1.30 -30.64
C LYS A 70 -28.24 1.17 -29.72
N VAL A 71 -28.22 1.89 -28.60
CA VAL A 71 -27.15 1.83 -27.58
C VAL A 71 -27.23 0.58 -26.71
N SER A 72 -28.41 0.04 -26.45
CA SER A 72 -28.55 -1.22 -25.69
C SER A 72 -28.03 -2.44 -26.48
N LYS A 73 -28.32 -2.49 -27.79
CA LYS A 73 -27.88 -3.59 -28.68
C LYS A 73 -26.35 -3.64 -28.85
N THR A 74 -25.68 -2.48 -28.89
CA THR A 74 -24.21 -2.40 -28.98
C THR A 74 -23.50 -2.78 -27.67
N LYS A 75 -24.08 -2.50 -26.50
CA LYS A 75 -23.53 -2.94 -25.21
C LYS A 75 -23.60 -4.47 -25.02
N ALA A 76 -24.61 -5.13 -25.58
CA ALA A 76 -24.74 -6.59 -25.52
C ALA A 76 -23.63 -7.31 -26.32
N LEU A 77 -23.32 -6.82 -27.53
CA LEU A 77 -22.26 -7.35 -28.39
C LEU A 77 -20.85 -7.22 -27.76
N LEU A 78 -20.54 -6.08 -27.14
CA LEU A 78 -19.25 -5.86 -26.46
C LEU A 78 -19.03 -6.78 -25.25
N LYS A 79 -20.11 -7.21 -24.57
CA LYS A 79 -20.03 -8.10 -23.41
C LYS A 79 -19.71 -9.55 -23.81
N ASN A 80 -20.18 -9.99 -24.99
CA ASN A 80 -19.92 -11.34 -25.49
C ASN A 80 -18.47 -11.54 -25.96
N ASN A 81 -17.89 -10.55 -26.65
CA ASN A 81 -16.49 -10.63 -27.11
C ASN A 81 -15.45 -10.66 -25.96
N ARG A 82 -15.71 -9.97 -24.84
CA ARG A 82 -14.82 -10.04 -23.66
C ARG A 82 -14.74 -11.43 -23.02
N LYS A 83 -15.85 -12.19 -23.00
CA LYS A 83 -15.88 -13.53 -22.41
C LYS A 83 -15.09 -14.55 -23.24
N ALA A 84 -15.05 -14.41 -24.56
CA ALA A 84 -14.30 -15.30 -25.44
C ALA A 84 -12.76 -15.16 -25.26
N VAL A 85 -12.26 -13.93 -25.08
CA VAL A 85 -10.83 -13.66 -24.93
C VAL A 85 -10.27 -14.20 -23.60
N LEU A 86 -11.04 -14.10 -22.51
CA LEU A 86 -10.63 -14.63 -21.19
C LEU A 86 -10.49 -16.16 -21.18
N ARG A 87 -11.35 -16.90 -21.91
CA ARG A 87 -11.29 -18.36 -21.99
C ARG A 87 -10.02 -18.87 -22.69
N LYS A 88 -9.50 -18.15 -23.69
CA LYS A 88 -8.26 -18.54 -24.40
C LYS A 88 -7.00 -18.38 -23.54
N LYS A 89 -6.93 -17.36 -22.67
CA LYS A 89 -5.75 -17.13 -21.82
C LYS A 89 -5.59 -18.17 -20.70
N VAL A 90 -6.70 -18.63 -20.11
CA VAL A 90 -6.65 -19.62 -19.02
C VAL A 90 -6.12 -20.97 -19.51
N LYS A 91 -6.49 -21.42 -20.71
CA LYS A 91 -6.02 -22.70 -21.28
C LYS A 91 -4.50 -22.75 -21.53
N LYS A 92 -3.85 -21.60 -21.80
CA LYS A 92 -2.40 -21.55 -22.06
C LYS A 92 -1.58 -21.69 -20.77
N PHE A 93 -2.09 -21.21 -19.64
CA PHE A 93 -1.37 -21.24 -18.36
C PHE A 93 -1.33 -22.64 -17.73
N THR A 94 -2.37 -23.45 -17.93
CA THR A 94 -2.46 -24.81 -17.39
C THR A 94 -1.56 -25.83 -18.11
N LYS A 95 -1.14 -25.55 -19.34
CA LYS A 95 -0.31 -26.49 -20.12
C LYS A 95 1.17 -26.45 -19.72
N ASN A 96 1.68 -25.30 -19.28
CA ASN A 96 3.10 -25.15 -18.92
C ASN A 96 3.46 -25.73 -17.55
N LYS A 97 2.50 -25.87 -16.62
CA LYS A 97 2.81 -26.34 -15.25
C LYS A 97 2.98 -27.85 -15.12
N LYS A 98 2.67 -28.63 -16.17
CA LYS A 98 2.72 -30.11 -16.13
C LYS A 98 4.04 -30.70 -16.64
N ALA A 99 4.97 -29.87 -17.09
CA ALA A 99 6.24 -30.33 -17.68
C ALA A 99 7.44 -30.31 -16.71
N GLU A 100 7.28 -29.77 -15.49
CA GLU A 100 8.43 -29.42 -14.62
C GLU A 100 8.59 -30.30 -13.36
N THR A 101 7.75 -31.33 -13.17
CA THR A 101 7.72 -32.11 -11.91
C THR A 101 8.37 -33.50 -11.97
N ASN A 102 9.07 -33.86 -13.06
CA ASN A 102 9.58 -35.24 -13.25
C ASN A 102 11.11 -35.39 -13.12
N SER A 103 11.83 -34.40 -12.60
CA SER A 103 13.28 -34.49 -12.35
C SER A 103 13.60 -34.43 -10.86
N ILE A 104 13.14 -35.44 -10.10
CA ILE A 104 13.53 -35.62 -8.71
C ILE A 104 14.35 -36.92 -8.62
N LEU A 105 15.68 -36.72 -8.57
CA LEU A 105 16.70 -37.56 -7.93
C LEU A 105 16.54 -39.08 -8.03
N THR A 106 16.94 -39.65 -9.17
CA THR A 106 17.33 -41.06 -9.26
C THR A 106 18.78 -41.20 -8.75
N PHE A 107 18.94 -41.72 -7.53
CA PHE A 107 20.25 -42.14 -7.02
C PHE A 107 20.65 -43.42 -7.75
N GLY A 108 21.62 -43.32 -8.66
CA GLY A 108 22.21 -44.48 -9.35
C GLY A 108 22.96 -45.41 -8.38
N GLU A 109 23.19 -46.65 -8.81
CA GLU A 109 23.84 -47.70 -8.03
C GLU A 109 25.26 -47.28 -7.57
N ILE A 110 25.37 -46.90 -6.30
CA ILE A 110 26.63 -46.50 -5.67
C ILE A 110 27.43 -47.77 -5.36
N GLY A 111 28.63 -47.89 -5.96
CA GLY A 111 29.54 -49.02 -5.76
C GLY A 111 29.86 -49.29 -4.29
N VAL A 112 29.90 -50.57 -3.92
CA VAL A 112 29.98 -51.10 -2.53
C VAL A 112 31.13 -50.49 -1.72
N GLY A 113 32.24 -50.09 -2.37
CA GLY A 113 33.39 -49.44 -1.71
C GLY A 113 33.08 -48.06 -1.12
N TYR A 114 32.23 -47.26 -1.78
CA TYR A 114 31.91 -45.89 -1.35
C TYR A 114 30.82 -45.84 -0.27
N ARG A 115 30.10 -46.95 -0.05
CA ARG A 115 29.03 -47.04 0.95
C ARG A 115 29.55 -46.77 2.36
N LYS A 116 30.73 -47.29 2.71
CA LYS A 116 31.33 -47.06 4.03
C LYS A 116 31.73 -45.59 4.21
N THR A 117 32.39 -45.00 3.21
CA THR A 117 32.82 -43.60 3.26
C THR A 117 31.62 -42.63 3.29
N LEU A 118 30.57 -42.91 2.51
CA LEU A 118 29.36 -42.10 2.48
C LEU A 118 28.63 -42.11 3.83
N LEU A 119 28.55 -43.27 4.49
CA LEU A 119 27.94 -43.38 5.82
C LEU A 119 28.71 -42.56 6.87
N LEU A 120 30.04 -42.53 6.79
CA LEU A 120 30.87 -41.71 7.68
C LEU A 120 30.63 -40.21 7.47
N VAL A 121 30.56 -39.76 6.21
CA VAL A 121 30.28 -38.35 5.88
C VAL A 121 28.89 -37.93 6.36
N ILE A 122 27.87 -38.77 6.13
CA ILE A 122 26.51 -38.51 6.63
C ILE A 122 26.50 -38.44 8.16
N GLY A 123 27.24 -39.32 8.84
CA GLY A 123 27.40 -39.28 10.30
C GLY A 123 27.99 -37.96 10.81
N ILE A 124 29.04 -37.45 10.18
CA ILE A 124 29.67 -36.17 10.54
C ILE A 124 28.70 -34.99 10.34
N ILE A 125 27.92 -34.99 9.25
CA ILE A 125 26.91 -33.97 8.98
C ILE A 125 25.78 -34.01 10.03
N LEU A 126 25.34 -35.20 10.44
CA LEU A 126 24.32 -35.34 11.48
C LEU A 126 24.81 -34.89 12.86
N VAL A 127 26.05 -35.23 13.25
CA VAL A 127 26.60 -34.79 14.55
C VAL A 127 26.82 -33.27 14.57
N SER A 128 27.36 -32.70 13.50
CA SER A 128 27.55 -31.24 13.41
C SER A 128 26.24 -30.46 13.41
N SER A 129 25.22 -30.94 12.68
CA SER A 129 23.88 -30.34 12.72
C SER A 129 23.21 -30.45 14.10
N MET A 130 23.42 -31.54 14.83
CA MET A 130 22.90 -31.72 16.19
C MET A 130 23.54 -30.74 17.20
N ILE A 131 24.84 -30.45 17.07
CA ILE A 131 25.53 -29.42 17.88
C ILE A 131 24.96 -28.02 17.58
N ILE A 132 24.71 -27.69 16.31
CA ILE A 132 24.12 -26.40 15.93
C ILE A 132 22.71 -26.25 16.52
N LEU A 133 21.89 -27.31 16.49
CA LEU A 133 20.55 -27.32 17.09
C LEU A 133 20.60 -27.13 18.62
N GLN A 134 21.53 -27.77 19.32
CA GLN A 134 21.70 -27.58 20.76
C GLN A 134 22.13 -26.15 21.12
N ASN A 135 22.98 -25.52 20.30
CA ASN A 135 23.39 -24.14 20.50
C ASN A 135 22.23 -23.15 20.28
N MET A 136 21.34 -23.41 19.32
CA MET A 136 20.16 -22.55 19.09
C MET A 136 19.16 -22.63 20.26
N ALA A 137 18.97 -23.81 20.88
CA ALA A 137 18.08 -23.96 22.03
C ALA A 137 18.56 -23.18 23.27
N LYS A 138 19.88 -23.11 23.50
CA LYS A 138 20.46 -22.30 24.60
C LYS A 138 20.34 -20.79 24.40
N VAL A 139 20.32 -20.32 23.15
CA VAL A 139 20.12 -18.89 22.86
C VAL A 139 18.70 -18.45 23.25
N GLU A 140 17.71 -19.34 23.13
CA GLU A 140 16.32 -19.01 23.45
C GLU A 140 16.09 -18.78 24.97
N GLU A 141 16.85 -19.47 25.83
CA GLU A 141 16.75 -19.31 27.28
C GLU A 141 17.45 -18.02 27.77
N ILE A 142 18.54 -17.60 27.15
CA ILE A 142 19.25 -16.36 27.49
C ILE A 142 18.49 -15.11 26.99
N VAL A 143 17.68 -15.24 25.94
CA VAL A 143 16.84 -14.15 25.43
C VAL A 143 15.55 -13.96 26.26
N GLN A 144 15.14 -14.95 27.06
CA GLN A 144 13.89 -14.87 27.85
C GLN A 144 14.06 -14.40 29.31
N ALA A 145 15.26 -14.08 29.77
CA ALA A 145 15.49 -13.48 31.10
C ALA A 145 15.55 -11.94 31.09
N GLN A 146 14.83 -11.28 30.18
CA GLN A 146 14.53 -9.85 30.29
C GLN A 146 13.08 -9.70 30.78
N PRO A 147 12.82 -9.13 31.97
CA PRO A 147 11.45 -8.82 32.37
C PRO A 147 10.84 -7.88 31.33
N LYS A 148 9.70 -8.28 30.76
CA LYS A 148 8.96 -7.47 29.77
C LYS A 148 8.75 -6.05 30.31
N VAL A 149 9.43 -5.10 29.67
CA VAL A 149 9.48 -3.64 29.88
C VAL A 149 8.15 -2.94 29.51
N ALA A 150 7.01 -3.65 29.58
CA ALA A 150 5.72 -3.16 29.09
C ALA A 150 5.23 -1.90 29.85
N GLY A 151 5.64 -1.71 31.10
CA GLY A 151 5.30 -0.51 31.89
C GLY A 151 6.13 0.73 31.54
N ILE A 152 7.43 0.57 31.25
CA ILE A 152 8.35 1.70 31.05
C ILE A 152 8.21 2.26 29.63
N GLU A 153 8.03 1.40 28.62
CA GLU A 153 7.80 1.83 27.24
C GLU A 153 6.49 2.61 27.12
N ASN A 154 5.43 2.12 27.78
CA ASN A 154 4.15 2.83 27.84
C ASN A 154 4.31 4.21 28.51
N THR A 155 5.05 4.30 29.61
CA THR A 155 5.27 5.58 30.32
C THR A 155 6.00 6.59 29.44
N ARG A 156 7.08 6.20 28.73
CA ARG A 156 7.80 7.11 27.82
C ARG A 156 6.94 7.56 26.65
N ASN A 157 6.14 6.65 26.09
CA ASN A 157 5.24 6.97 24.99
C ASN A 157 4.13 7.93 25.44
N VAL A 158 3.62 7.80 26.66
CA VAL A 158 2.64 8.73 27.23
C VAL A 158 3.22 10.13 27.44
N VAL A 159 4.44 10.23 27.97
CA VAL A 159 5.12 11.53 28.15
C VAL A 159 5.35 12.20 26.79
N ARG A 160 5.89 11.46 25.82
CA ARG A 160 6.12 11.97 24.46
C ARG A 160 4.82 12.33 23.75
N GLU A 161 3.77 11.53 23.91
CA GLU A 161 2.44 11.84 23.36
C GLU A 161 1.95 13.18 23.89
N LYS A 162 2.09 13.43 25.19
CA LYS A 162 1.73 14.71 25.79
C LYS A 162 2.53 15.88 25.22
N GLU A 163 3.86 15.76 25.16
CA GLU A 163 4.74 16.80 24.60
C GLU A 163 4.39 17.14 23.15
N ILE A 164 4.18 16.10 22.33
CA ILE A 164 3.77 16.27 20.94
C ILE A 164 2.37 16.91 20.88
N ASN A 165 1.44 16.47 21.72
CA ASN A 165 0.08 16.99 21.75
C ASN A 165 0.06 18.48 22.12
N ASP A 166 0.80 18.88 23.15
CA ASP A 166 0.95 20.28 23.57
C ASP A 166 1.52 21.15 22.42
N MET A 167 2.44 20.61 21.62
CA MET A 167 3.03 21.31 20.47
C MET A 167 2.05 21.49 19.29
N VAL A 168 1.17 20.51 19.06
CA VAL A 168 0.29 20.48 17.87
C VAL A 168 -1.19 20.71 18.20
N ALA A 169 -1.49 21.17 19.42
CA ALA A 169 -2.85 21.41 19.88
C ALA A 169 -3.62 22.33 18.93
N GLY A 170 -4.83 21.90 18.54
CA GLY A 170 -5.69 22.65 17.62
C GLY A 170 -5.40 22.41 16.13
N TYR A 171 -4.38 21.62 15.79
CA TYR A 171 -4.05 21.27 14.40
C TYR A 171 -4.59 19.89 14.00
N PRO A 172 -4.87 19.65 12.70
CA PRO A 172 -5.38 18.34 12.25
C PRO A 172 -4.50 17.13 12.59
N ILE A 173 -3.18 17.32 12.71
CA ILE A 173 -2.22 16.28 13.13
C ILE A 173 -2.38 15.83 14.58
N GLU A 174 -3.08 16.59 15.42
CA GLU A 174 -3.34 16.21 16.82
C GLU A 174 -3.96 14.80 16.93
N ARG A 175 -4.82 14.42 15.98
CA ARG A 175 -5.45 13.09 15.92
C ARG A 175 -4.47 11.94 15.64
N MET A 176 -3.22 12.26 15.29
CA MET A 176 -2.15 11.32 14.97
C MET A 176 -1.13 11.17 16.11
N THR A 177 -1.16 12.04 17.13
CA THR A 177 -0.15 12.13 18.20
C THR A 177 0.11 10.78 18.87
N LYS A 178 -0.95 10.05 19.24
CA LYS A 178 -0.89 8.70 19.85
C LYS A 178 -0.17 7.65 18.99
N TYR A 179 -0.16 7.82 17.67
CA TYR A 179 0.53 6.90 16.75
C TYR A 179 1.96 7.34 16.50
N ILE A 180 2.19 8.66 16.45
CA ILE A 180 3.52 9.26 16.30
C ILE A 180 4.36 8.98 17.54
N ALA A 181 3.78 9.09 18.73
CA ALA A 181 4.47 8.86 20.01
C ALA A 181 4.98 7.43 20.17
N LYS A 182 4.39 6.45 19.48
CA LYS A 182 4.85 5.04 19.47
C LYS A 182 6.03 4.78 18.55
N GLN A 183 6.39 5.74 17.70
CA GLN A 183 7.57 5.61 16.85
C GLN A 183 8.86 5.81 17.66
N ASP A 184 9.98 5.45 17.07
CA ASP A 184 11.30 5.84 17.57
C ASP A 184 11.36 7.36 17.83
N PRO A 185 12.03 7.84 18.91
CA PRO A 185 12.06 9.26 19.25
C PRO A 185 12.49 10.17 18.10
N LYS A 186 13.53 9.80 17.35
CA LYS A 186 14.02 10.59 16.21
C LYS A 186 12.99 10.58 15.08
N VAL A 187 12.39 9.43 14.81
CA VAL A 187 11.33 9.29 13.81
C VAL A 187 10.10 10.13 14.17
N ALA A 188 9.68 10.12 15.44
CA ALA A 188 8.58 10.94 15.94
C ALA A 188 8.87 12.44 15.78
N ALA A 189 10.09 12.88 16.13
CA ALA A 189 10.52 14.26 15.97
C ALA A 189 10.51 14.69 14.49
N PHE A 190 11.03 13.86 13.58
CA PHE A 190 10.97 14.13 12.14
C PHE A 190 9.54 14.17 11.60
N LEU A 191 8.66 13.26 12.06
CA LEU A 191 7.25 13.28 11.66
C LEU A 191 6.60 14.63 12.01
N ILE A 192 6.83 15.18 13.21
CA ILE A 192 6.25 16.47 13.60
C ILE A 192 6.89 17.63 12.87
N ALA A 193 8.22 17.66 12.77
CA ALA A 193 8.96 18.74 12.13
C ALA A 193 8.67 18.85 10.62
N ILE A 194 8.66 17.72 9.90
CA ILE A 194 8.34 17.68 8.48
C ILE A 194 6.87 18.05 8.27
N ALA A 195 5.94 17.59 9.12
CA ALA A 195 4.53 17.94 8.99
C ALA A 195 4.29 19.45 9.17
N LYS A 196 5.00 20.10 10.09
CA LYS A 196 4.96 21.57 10.23
C LYS A 196 5.38 22.24 8.95
N LYS A 197 6.46 21.75 8.35
CA LYS A 197 7.04 22.36 7.16
C LYS A 197 6.19 22.17 5.90
N GLU A 198 5.66 20.97 5.70
CA GLU A 198 4.98 20.58 4.46
C GLU A 198 3.51 21.01 4.43
N SER A 199 2.84 21.06 5.58
CA SER A 199 1.41 21.33 5.63
C SER A 199 0.96 22.25 6.75
N ALA A 200 1.89 22.82 7.52
CA ALA A 200 1.58 23.49 8.79
C ALA A 200 0.72 22.59 9.68
N TRP A 201 1.21 21.37 9.95
CA TRP A 201 0.53 20.37 10.80
C TRP A 201 -0.88 19.99 10.30
N GLY A 202 -1.10 20.07 8.99
CA GLY A 202 -2.34 19.69 8.33
C GLY A 202 -3.31 20.83 8.05
N GLU A 203 -2.97 22.11 8.31
CA GLU A 203 -3.77 23.23 7.80
C GLU A 203 -3.88 23.19 6.27
N ARG A 204 -2.76 22.92 5.59
CA ARG A 204 -2.65 22.79 4.13
C ARG A 204 -2.67 21.32 3.72
N LYS A 205 -3.74 20.62 4.11
CA LYS A 205 -3.91 19.19 3.80
C LYS A 205 -4.43 18.93 2.38
N PRO A 206 -3.99 17.84 1.73
CA PRO A 206 -4.65 17.38 0.53
C PRO A 206 -6.05 16.84 0.86
N VAL A 207 -6.97 17.04 -0.09
CA VAL A 207 -8.35 16.56 0.03
C VAL A 207 -8.71 15.64 -1.14
N LEU A 208 -9.60 14.69 -0.87
CA LEU A 208 -10.22 13.83 -1.88
C LEU A 208 -11.73 13.85 -1.63
N ASP A 209 -12.51 14.29 -2.62
CA ASP A 209 -13.96 14.45 -2.51
C ASP A 209 -14.41 15.32 -1.31
N GLY A 210 -13.56 16.27 -0.89
CA GLY A 210 -13.80 17.16 0.25
C GLY A 210 -13.35 16.61 1.60
N GLU A 211 -12.89 15.36 1.64
CA GLU A 211 -12.41 14.69 2.86
C GLU A 211 -10.90 14.85 3.04
N ASP A 212 -10.45 14.86 4.29
CA ASP A 212 -9.04 14.88 4.68
C ASP A 212 -8.34 13.57 4.30
N CYS A 213 -7.21 13.69 3.60
CA CYS A 213 -6.40 12.55 3.16
C CYS A 213 -5.36 12.09 4.17
N PHE A 214 -5.28 12.72 5.36
CA PHE A 214 -4.36 12.39 6.43
C PHE A 214 -2.88 12.43 6.01
N ASN A 215 -2.55 13.23 4.99
CA ASN A 215 -1.19 13.34 4.47
C ASN A 215 -0.64 14.74 4.73
N TYR A 216 0.15 14.85 5.79
CA TYR A 216 0.69 16.12 6.26
C TYR A 216 2.17 16.32 5.92
N TRP A 217 2.80 15.33 5.27
CA TRP A 217 4.24 15.28 4.97
C TRP A 217 4.56 15.42 3.48
N GLY A 218 3.56 15.71 2.65
CA GLY A 218 3.74 15.78 1.20
C GLY A 218 4.01 14.43 0.53
N PHE A 219 3.72 13.32 1.21
CA PHE A 219 4.09 11.97 0.77
C PHE A 219 3.42 11.57 -0.55
N ARG A 220 4.20 10.92 -1.43
CA ARG A 220 3.76 10.48 -2.76
C ARG A 220 4.11 9.01 -3.01
N LEU A 221 3.12 8.16 -2.83
CA LEU A 221 3.09 6.76 -3.22
C LEU A 221 2.01 6.55 -4.27
N LYS A 222 2.35 5.84 -5.36
CA LYS A 222 1.40 5.49 -6.42
C LYS A 222 0.31 4.58 -5.86
N SER A 223 -0.88 5.15 -5.62
CA SER A 223 -2.05 4.41 -5.13
C SER A 223 -3.27 4.69 -6.01
N ASP A 224 -4.34 3.89 -5.83
CA ASP A 224 -5.62 4.13 -6.50
C ASP A 224 -6.36 5.38 -5.94
N ARG A 225 -5.97 5.87 -4.74
CA ARG A 225 -6.54 7.04 -4.05
C ARG A 225 -5.52 8.17 -3.96
N MET A 226 -5.68 9.18 -4.81
CA MET A 226 -4.82 10.34 -4.85
C MET A 226 -5.63 11.58 -4.48
N GLY A 227 -5.17 12.33 -3.48
CA GLY A 227 -5.73 13.63 -3.12
C GLY A 227 -5.29 14.74 -4.08
N SER A 228 -5.69 15.98 -3.76
CA SER A 228 -5.22 17.18 -4.46
C SER A 228 -3.68 17.24 -4.53
N GLY A 229 -3.14 17.80 -5.60
CA GLY A 229 -1.68 17.95 -5.79
C GLY A 229 -0.93 16.62 -6.04
N GLY A 230 -1.65 15.52 -6.26
CA GLY A 230 -1.03 14.21 -6.49
C GLY A 230 -0.40 13.62 -5.23
N HIS A 231 -0.89 14.00 -4.05
CA HIS A 231 -0.49 13.40 -2.78
C HIS A 231 -1.27 12.12 -2.53
N THR A 232 -0.64 11.15 -1.86
CA THR A 232 -1.34 9.92 -1.43
C THR A 232 -2.43 10.26 -0.44
N CYS A 233 -3.59 9.63 -0.61
CA CYS A 233 -4.70 9.74 0.33
C CYS A 233 -4.79 8.45 1.15
N PHE A 234 -4.53 8.56 2.45
CA PHE A 234 -4.59 7.43 3.38
C PHE A 234 -6.02 7.22 3.88
N ASP A 235 -6.37 5.99 4.24
CA ASP A 235 -7.70 5.66 4.74
C ASP A 235 -7.86 6.03 6.23
N SER A 236 -6.76 6.15 6.98
CA SER A 236 -6.79 6.50 8.41
C SER A 236 -5.55 7.24 8.90
N PRO A 237 -5.64 7.95 10.05
CA PRO A 237 -4.49 8.55 10.73
C PRO A 237 -3.39 7.53 11.07
N GLU A 238 -3.78 6.33 11.50
CA GLU A 238 -2.86 5.24 11.86
C GLU A 238 -2.07 4.73 10.65
N GLU A 239 -2.77 4.51 9.53
CA GLU A 239 -2.15 4.07 8.28
C GLU A 239 -1.14 5.11 7.78
N ALA A 240 -1.52 6.40 7.81
CA ALA A 240 -0.65 7.49 7.40
C ALA A 240 0.65 7.52 8.21
N VAL A 241 0.55 7.50 9.53
CA VAL A 241 1.72 7.49 10.43
C VAL A 241 2.55 6.22 10.23
N THR A 242 1.91 5.06 10.06
CA THR A 242 2.62 3.79 9.86
C THR A 242 3.44 3.81 8.57
N ILE A 243 2.85 4.26 7.46
CA ILE A 243 3.53 4.26 6.15
C ILE A 243 4.63 5.31 6.09
N VAL A 244 4.31 6.55 6.50
CA VAL A 244 5.27 7.66 6.47
C VAL A 244 6.38 7.43 7.51
N GLY A 245 5.99 7.04 8.73
CA GLY A 245 6.91 6.68 9.80
C GLY A 245 7.85 5.55 9.40
N SER A 246 7.36 4.51 8.71
CA SER A 246 8.22 3.44 8.18
C SER A 246 9.26 3.96 7.19
N ARG A 247 8.91 4.89 6.29
CA ARG A 247 9.89 5.49 5.37
C ARG A 247 10.93 6.33 6.11
N ILE A 248 10.52 7.16 7.06
CA ILE A 248 11.45 7.97 7.87
C ILE A 248 12.33 7.05 8.73
N ASN A 249 11.76 6.01 9.32
CA ASN A 249 12.49 5.02 10.09
C ASN A 249 13.59 4.33 9.26
N HIS A 250 13.29 3.98 8.01
CA HIS A 250 14.30 3.45 7.10
C HIS A 250 15.44 4.45 6.87
N LEU A 251 15.12 5.73 6.60
CA LEU A 251 16.14 6.78 6.44
C LEU A 251 17.01 6.94 7.69
N VAL A 252 16.38 7.04 8.87
CA VAL A 252 17.08 7.27 10.14
C VAL A 252 17.89 6.05 10.58
N ASN A 253 17.26 4.87 10.63
CA ASN A 253 17.82 3.70 11.29
C ASN A 253 18.62 2.80 10.35
N GLU A 254 18.26 2.72 9.07
CA GLU A 254 18.96 1.88 8.09
C GLU A 254 19.99 2.69 7.29
N GLU A 255 19.61 3.86 6.79
CA GLU A 255 20.49 4.72 5.98
C GLU A 255 21.33 5.70 6.81
N LYS A 256 21.10 5.78 8.12
CA LYS A 256 21.81 6.67 9.07
C LYS A 256 21.68 8.16 8.73
N ILE A 257 20.56 8.53 8.12
CA ILE A 257 20.17 9.91 7.83
C ILE A 257 19.37 10.41 9.03
N ASP A 258 20.05 10.88 10.07
CA ASP A 258 19.42 11.20 11.36
C ASP A 258 19.54 12.68 11.78
N THR A 259 20.07 13.53 10.89
CA THR A 259 20.08 14.99 11.08
C THR A 259 19.11 15.69 10.12
N PRO A 260 18.51 16.84 10.52
CA PRO A 260 17.68 17.65 9.62
C PRO A 260 18.38 18.07 8.32
N LYS A 261 19.71 18.26 8.37
CA LYS A 261 20.52 18.61 7.19
C LYS A 261 20.54 17.47 6.17
N GLU A 262 20.70 16.23 6.61
CA GLU A 262 20.72 15.05 5.74
C GLU A 262 19.29 14.65 5.33
N MET A 263 18.31 14.84 6.22
CA MET A 263 16.89 14.57 5.98
C MET A 263 16.28 15.46 4.88
N VAL A 264 17.03 16.44 4.34
CA VAL A 264 16.65 17.20 3.14
C VAL A 264 16.31 16.30 1.95
N ILE A 265 16.81 15.06 1.93
CA ILE A 265 16.44 14.01 0.97
C ILE A 265 14.92 13.79 0.91
N TRP A 266 14.18 14.05 1.99
CA TRP A 266 12.72 14.03 1.98
C TRP A 266 12.10 15.01 0.96
N LYS A 267 12.70 16.20 0.84
CA LYS A 267 12.21 17.30 -0.02
C LYS A 267 12.56 17.11 -1.50
N CYS A 268 13.82 16.79 -1.79
CA CYS A 268 14.38 16.80 -3.15
C CYS A 268 14.83 15.41 -3.64
N GLY A 269 14.79 14.38 -2.79
CA GLY A 269 15.37 13.07 -3.08
C GLY A 269 16.89 13.04 -2.90
N TYR A 270 17.52 11.93 -3.31
CA TYR A 270 18.97 11.73 -3.16
C TYR A 270 19.83 12.64 -4.04
N ARG A 271 19.23 13.21 -5.09
CA ARG A 271 19.88 14.17 -5.98
C ARG A 271 19.29 15.53 -5.70
N CYS A 272 19.91 16.26 -4.78
CA CYS A 272 19.47 17.58 -4.33
C CYS A 272 20.38 18.69 -4.88
N ASP A 273 20.66 18.62 -6.17
CA ASP A 273 21.55 19.51 -6.93
C ASP A 273 20.81 20.28 -8.04
N GLY A 274 19.54 19.93 -8.33
CA GLY A 274 18.73 20.59 -9.34
C GLY A 274 17.79 21.68 -8.79
N PRO A 275 16.85 22.18 -9.63
CA PRO A 275 15.88 23.22 -9.25
C PRO A 275 15.05 22.88 -8.00
N GLU A 276 14.84 21.59 -7.72
CA GLU A 276 14.17 21.05 -6.54
C GLU A 276 14.89 21.36 -5.21
N ALA A 277 16.19 21.62 -5.26
CA ALA A 277 17.00 22.05 -4.11
C ALA A 277 16.72 23.51 -3.70
N SER A 278 15.98 24.26 -4.53
CA SER A 278 15.59 25.62 -4.19
C SER A 278 14.79 25.66 -2.87
N GLY A 279 15.27 26.51 -1.96
CA GLY A 279 14.72 26.66 -0.62
C GLY A 279 15.07 25.53 0.36
N SER A 280 16.01 24.64 0.04
CA SER A 280 16.45 23.57 0.94
C SER A 280 17.05 24.08 2.25
N GLU A 281 17.84 25.15 2.23
CA GLU A 281 18.38 25.74 3.47
C GLU A 281 17.28 26.24 4.41
N LYS A 282 16.26 26.91 3.86
CA LYS A 282 15.10 27.33 4.65
C LYS A 282 14.35 26.11 5.19
N TRP A 283 14.17 25.08 4.37
CA TRP A 283 13.52 23.84 4.78
C TRP A 283 14.27 23.18 5.94
N ILE A 284 15.60 23.04 5.83
CA ILE A 284 16.47 22.46 6.86
C ILE A 284 16.35 23.25 8.16
N ARG A 285 16.45 24.59 8.13
CA ARG A 285 16.29 25.43 9.33
C ARG A 285 14.92 25.28 9.99
N ASP A 286 13.86 25.30 9.18
CA ASP A 286 12.50 25.15 9.69
C ASP A 286 12.32 23.77 10.35
N VAL A 287 12.82 22.69 9.73
CA VAL A 287 12.73 21.32 10.28
C VAL A 287 13.60 21.17 11.52
N ASP A 288 14.84 21.68 11.50
CA ASP A 288 15.78 21.63 12.62
C ASP A 288 15.22 22.28 13.88
N TYR A 289 14.54 23.42 13.73
CA TYR A 289 13.91 24.12 14.85
C TYR A 289 12.91 23.23 15.60
N TYR A 290 11.94 22.63 14.90
CA TYR A 290 10.94 21.77 15.53
C TYR A 290 11.50 20.41 15.95
N TYR A 291 12.49 19.88 15.22
CA TYR A 291 13.14 18.63 15.57
C TYR A 291 13.84 18.74 16.94
N LYS A 292 14.60 19.81 17.16
CA LYS A 292 15.30 20.06 18.43
C LYS A 292 14.36 20.23 19.62
N GLN A 293 13.15 20.73 19.41
CA GLN A 293 12.15 20.85 20.48
C GLN A 293 11.67 19.51 21.04
N LEU A 294 11.87 18.39 20.32
CA LEU A 294 11.42 17.05 20.72
C LEU A 294 12.57 16.07 21.04
N ILE A 295 13.82 16.47 20.80
CA ILE A 295 15.01 15.62 20.98
C ILE A 295 15.93 16.14 22.10
N ASN A 296 15.78 17.41 22.49
CA ASN A 296 16.55 18.01 23.58
C ASN A 296 16.07 17.56 24.96
#